data_AF-A0A8T5H0X2-F1
#
_entry.id   AF-A0A8T5H0X2-F1
#
_cell.length_a   1.000
_cell.length_b   1.000
_cell.length_c   1.000
_cell.angle_alpha   90.00
_cell.angle_beta   90.00
_cell.angle_gamma   90.00
#
_symmetry.space_group_name_H-M   'P 1'
#
loop_
_entity.id
_entity.type
_entity.pdbx_description
1 polymer ?
#
loop_
_entity_poly.entity_id
_entity_poly.type
_entity_poly.pdbx_seq_one_letter_code
_entity_poly.pdbx_strand_id
1 'polypeptide(L)' 'VTVGVVTDPSKKNTTCTLRKPVAANVGDRITISRRIGDRFRLIGYGILK' A
#
# COMPACT_ATOMS: atom_id res chain seq x y z
N VAL A 1 -3.14 -9.75 3.01
CA VAL A 1 -2.52 -9.05 1.85
C VAL A 1 -3.61 -8.73 0.84
N THR A 2 -3.73 -7.47 0.44
CA THR A 2 -4.62 -7.03 -0.64
C THR A 2 -3.78 -6.39 -1.74
N VAL A 3 -4.34 -6.28 -2.95
CA VAL A 3 -3.69 -5.58 -4.05
C VAL A 3 -4.45 -4.28 -4.28
N GLY A 4 -3.73 -3.19 -4.44
CA GLY A 4 -4.28 -1.89 -4.76
C GLY A 4 -3.54 -1.22 -5.90
N VAL A 5 -4.22 -0.27 -6.55
CA VAL A 5 -3.64 0.60 -7.57
C VAL A 5 -3.34 1.95 -6.92
N VAL A 6 -2.13 2.46 -7.11
CA VAL A 6 -1.75 3.81 -6.65
C VAL A 6 -2.47 4.83 -7.54
N THR A 7 -3.29 5.68 -6.95
CA THR A 7 -4.03 6.73 -7.67
C THR A 7 -3.30 8.06 -7.65
N ASP A 8 -2.60 8.38 -6.57
CA ASP A 8 -1.76 9.58 -6.46
C ASP A 8 -0.42 9.24 -5.81
N PRO A 9 0.68 9.22 -6.59
CA PRO A 9 2.03 9.02 -6.09
C PRO A 9 2.63 10.34 -5.58
N SER A 10 2.05 10.86 -4.50
CA SER A 10 2.57 12.05 -3.83
C SER A 10 3.77 11.70 -2.95
N LYS A 11 4.77 12.60 -2.86
CA LYS A 11 6.07 12.31 -2.19
C LYS A 11 5.97 12.01 -0.69
N LYS A 12 4.92 12.48 -0.01
CA LYS A 12 4.74 12.31 1.44
C LYS A 12 3.55 11.43 1.80
N ASN A 13 2.43 11.58 1.11
CA ASN A 13 1.22 10.81 1.33
C ASN A 13 0.83 10.18 0.00
N THR A 14 0.58 8.88 -0.04
CA THR A 14 0.19 8.18 -1.26
C THR A 14 -1.23 7.68 -1.10
N THR A 15 -2.07 7.91 -2.11
CA THR A 15 -3.44 7.38 -2.13
C THR A 15 -3.48 6.12 -2.98
N CYS A 16 -4.08 5.06 -2.42
CA CYS A 16 -4.19 3.75 -3.07
C CYS A 16 -5.63 3.27 -3.01
N THR A 17 -6.16 2.85 -4.16
CA THR A 17 -7.47 2.18 -4.23
C THR A 17 -7.26 0.68 -4.11
N LEU A 18 -7.83 0.08 -3.06
CA LEU A 18 -7.74 -1.35 -2.79
C LEU A 18 -8.77 -2.12 -3.61
N ARG A 19 -8.37 -3.28 -4.17
CA ARG A 19 -9.29 -4.16 -4.92
C ARG A 19 -10.30 -4.86 -4.02
N LYS A 20 -9.94 -5.11 -2.77
CA LYS A 20 -10.79 -5.70 -1.75
C LYS A 20 -10.76 -4.83 -0.50
N PRO A 21 -11.90 -4.64 0.20
CA PRO A 21 -11.93 -3.92 1.46
C PRO A 21 -11.06 -4.63 2.50
N VAL A 22 -10.45 -3.85 3.38
CA VAL A 22 -9.62 -4.33 4.48
C VAL A 22 -10.05 -3.58 5.74
N ALA A 23 -10.17 -4.29 6.85
CA ALA A 23 -10.34 -3.67 8.16
C ALA A 23 -8.98 -3.16 8.64
N ALA A 24 -8.87 -1.84 8.85
CA ALA A 24 -7.68 -1.18 9.36
C ALA A 24 -8.09 0.09 10.11
N ASN A 25 -7.29 0.48 11.11
CA ASN A 25 -7.47 1.71 11.87
C ASN A 25 -6.48 2.78 11.43
N VAL A 26 -6.86 4.05 11.61
CA VAL A 26 -5.95 5.18 11.41
C VAL A 26 -4.79 5.04 12.41
N GLY A 27 -3.56 5.14 11.92
CA GLY A 27 -2.33 4.93 12.71
C GLY A 27 -1.74 3.53 12.59
N ASP A 28 -2.42 2.58 11.94
CA ASP A 28 -1.88 1.24 11.75
C ASP A 28 -0.64 1.26 10.84
N ARG A 29 0.35 0.44 11.21
CA ARG A 29 1.55 0.25 10.38
C ARG A 29 1.23 -0.64 9.20
N ILE A 30 1.55 -0.16 8.01
CA ILE A 30 1.33 -0.88 6.75
C ILE A 30 2.66 -1.09 6.03
N THR A 31 2.80 -2.24 5.40
CA THR A 31 3.92 -2.54 4.51
C THR A 31 3.43 -2.49 3.06
N ILE A 32 4.29 -1.97 2.18
CA ILE A 32 3.99 -1.86 0.75
C ILE A 32 4.94 -2.78 0.01
N SER A 33 4.37 -3.74 -0.71
CA SER A 33 5.10 -4.60 -1.63
C SER A 33 4.70 -4.28 -3.08
N ARG A 34 5.68 -4.39 -3.98
CA ARG A 34 5.49 -4.21 -5.42
C ARG A 34 5.89 -5.48 -6.14
N ARG A 35 5.08 -5.90 -7.10
CA ARG A 35 5.45 -6.98 -8.01
C ARG A 35 6.53 -6.47 -8.98
N ILE A 36 7.69 -7.11 -8.96
CA ILE A 36 8.82 -6.83 -9.85
C ILE A 36 9.21 -8.14 -10.51
N GLY A 37 8.88 -8.29 -11.80
CA GLY A 37 8.96 -9.56 -12.51
C GLY A 37 7.91 -10.57 -12.02
N ASP A 38 8.38 -11.75 -11.62
CA ASP A 38 7.56 -12.87 -11.13
C ASP A 38 7.26 -12.79 -9.62
N ARG A 39 7.98 -11.97 -8.85
CA ARG A 39 7.92 -11.94 -7.38
C ARG A 39 7.46 -10.60 -6.81
N PHE A 40 6.87 -10.65 -5.62
CA PHE A 40 6.63 -9.47 -4.81
C PHE A 40 7.90 -9.15 -4.01
N ARG A 41 8.32 -7.89 -4.07
CA ARG A 41 9.40 -7.35 -3.25
C ARG A 41 8.85 -6.30 -2.31
N LEU A 42 9.26 -6.33 -1.05
CA LEU A 42 8.97 -5.27 -0.09
C LEU A 42 9.69 -4.01 -0.57
N ILE A 43 8.95 -2.91 -0.75
CA ILE A 43 9.52 -1.64 -1.23
C ILE A 43 9.50 -0.54 -0.15
N GLY A 44 8.76 -0.74 0.93
CA GLY A 44 8.72 0.20 2.03
C GLY A 44 7.63 -0.10 3.05
N TYR A 45 7.52 0.78 4.03
CA TYR A 45 6.48 0.77 5.05
C TYR A 45 5.97 2.20 5.29
N GLY A 46 4.82 2.30 5.93
CA GLY A 46 4.20 3.57 6.28
C GLY A 46 3.17 3.40 7.38
N ILE A 47 2.47 4.50 7.66
CA ILE A 47 1.39 4.57 8.64
C ILE A 47 0.12 4.95 7.89
N LEU A 48 -0.97 4.23 8.14
CA LEU A 48 -2.27 4.55 7.56
C LEU A 48 -2.76 5.87 8.14
N LYS A 49 -3.02 6.85 7.26
CA LYS A 49 -3.54 8.16 7.62
C LYS A 49 -4.95 8.33 7.07
#